data_AF-A0A7X3QPI1-F1
#
_entry.id   AF-A0A7X3QPI1-F1
#
_cell.length_a   1.000
_cell.length_b   1.000
_cell.length_c   1.000
_cell.angle_alpha   90.00
_cell.angle_beta   90.00
_cell.angle_gamma   90.00
#
_symmetry.space_group_name_H-M   'P 1'
#
loop_
_entity.id
_entity.type
_entity.pdbx_description
1 polymer ?
#
loop_
_entity_poly.entity_id
_entity_poly.type
_entity_poly.pdbx_seq_one_letter_code
_entity_poly.pdbx_strand_id
1 'polypeptide(L)'
;MPNPIPLPDWNDDYPDPERLRHEVSHMADAIVETLLDNIPSEEIRAIYLKGSVKKRWDTPIDYVPEASDLDVHVWFHDDELESSLFSDLDQAFKVQRDIGVRFRRKCPQPIHTPRPQIMILNTLLRRPGYMHSPPDSASVLFGEDYPVAHYSAADEIERHKCNDMLALADIVDRYPYRVFDRPDKHLAELLRDLSFRVSPIGPIILQLAGLDPMTVWSMNRTEVTRALEDIGERDLAETYVGYFLARWRWFLSASDDLEAVRDTVRSALAVLYRAKSVANAHLSQMET
;
A
#
# COMPACT_ATOMS: atom_id res chain seq x y z
N MET A 1 -11.61 26.78 13.90
CA MET A 1 -11.18 25.53 13.23
C MET A 1 -11.11 24.46 14.31
N PRO A 2 -11.56 23.22 14.04
CA PRO A 2 -11.35 22.12 14.97
C PRO A 2 -9.85 21.90 15.23
N ASN A 3 -9.48 21.40 16.41
CA ASN A 3 -8.09 21.08 16.71
C ASN A 3 -7.61 19.94 15.80
N PRO A 4 -6.39 19.99 15.23
CA PRO A 4 -5.86 18.90 14.40
C PRO A 4 -5.97 17.54 15.09
N ILE A 5 -6.17 16.47 14.31
CA ILE A 5 -6.16 15.11 14.86
C ILE A 5 -4.78 14.87 15.50
N PRO A 6 -4.72 14.47 16.79
CA PRO A 6 -3.45 14.21 17.43
C PRO A 6 -2.82 12.96 16.80
N LEU A 7 -1.64 13.14 16.22
CA LEU A 7 -0.81 12.05 15.73
C LEU A 7 0.30 11.77 16.75
N PRO A 8 0.61 10.50 17.04
CA PRO A 8 1.71 10.18 17.93
C PRO A 8 3.04 10.56 17.28
N ASP A 9 4.02 10.97 18.10
CA ASP A 9 5.40 11.09 17.67
C ASP A 9 6.08 9.72 17.70
N TRP A 10 7.15 9.56 16.91
CA TRP A 10 8.06 8.43 17.10
C TRP A 10 8.76 8.59 18.47
N ASN A 11 8.43 7.72 19.41
CA ASN A 11 8.96 7.68 20.77
C ASN A 11 9.36 6.24 21.15
N ASP A 12 9.74 6.03 22.41
CA ASP A 12 10.17 4.71 22.92
C ASP A 12 9.07 3.62 22.94
N ASP A 13 7.81 3.98 22.68
CA ASP A 13 6.71 3.00 22.54
C ASP A 13 6.72 2.31 21.15
N TYR A 14 7.48 2.85 20.20
CA TYR A 14 7.63 2.31 18.85
C TYR A 14 9.07 1.87 18.58
N PRO A 15 9.31 0.90 17.69
CA PRO A 15 10.65 0.58 17.24
C PRO A 15 11.28 1.77 16.51
N ASP A 16 12.61 1.89 16.63
CA ASP A 16 13.39 2.90 15.93
C ASP A 16 13.09 2.88 14.41
N PRO A 17 12.58 4.00 13.83
CA PRO A 17 12.24 4.06 12.41
C PRO A 17 13.45 3.83 11.51
N GLU A 18 14.67 4.20 11.90
CA GLU A 18 15.87 3.96 11.09
C GLU A 18 16.21 2.47 10.99
N ARG A 19 16.00 1.72 12.08
CA ARG A 19 16.16 0.26 12.05
C ARG A 19 15.13 -0.41 11.14
N LEU A 20 13.87 0.03 11.19
CA LEU A 20 12.83 -0.45 10.28
C LEU A 20 13.16 -0.13 8.82
N ARG A 21 13.73 1.05 8.52
CA ARG A 21 14.22 1.39 7.18
C ARG A 21 15.35 0.48 6.71
N HIS A 22 16.29 0.13 7.58
CA HIS A 22 17.34 -0.84 7.25
C HIS A 22 16.77 -2.22 6.94
N GLU A 23 15.78 -2.68 7.69
CA GLU A 23 15.08 -3.95 7.42
C GLU A 23 14.39 -3.94 6.05
N VAL A 24 13.67 -2.87 5.74
CA VAL A 24 13.06 -2.61 4.42
C VAL A 24 14.11 -2.65 3.31
N SER A 25 15.24 -1.95 3.47
CA SER A 25 16.31 -1.92 2.47
C SER A 25 16.92 -3.29 2.24
N HIS A 26 17.19 -4.05 3.31
CA HIS A 26 17.72 -5.40 3.20
C HIS A 26 16.75 -6.37 2.52
N MET A 27 15.44 -6.20 2.72
CA MET A 27 14.43 -6.97 2.00
C MET A 27 14.40 -6.58 0.51
N ALA A 28 14.47 -5.29 0.19
CA ALA A 28 14.53 -4.83 -1.21
C ALA A 28 15.76 -5.40 -1.94
N ASP A 29 16.94 -5.34 -1.32
CA ASP A 29 18.17 -5.96 -1.86
C ASP A 29 17.98 -7.47 -2.08
N ALA A 30 17.41 -8.17 -1.09
CA ALA A 30 17.19 -9.60 -1.17
C ALA A 30 16.24 -9.98 -2.32
N ILE A 31 15.23 -9.15 -2.60
CA ILE A 31 14.34 -9.30 -3.76
C ILE A 31 15.12 -9.12 -5.05
N VAL A 32 15.85 -8.01 -5.21
CA VAL A 32 16.63 -7.71 -6.42
C VAL A 32 17.64 -8.81 -6.71
N GLU A 33 18.46 -9.19 -5.73
CA GLU A 33 19.44 -10.28 -5.86
C GLU A 33 18.76 -11.60 -6.26
N THR A 34 17.59 -11.90 -5.70
CA THR A 34 16.87 -13.13 -6.05
C THR A 34 16.33 -13.09 -7.47
N LEU A 35 15.76 -11.96 -7.90
CA LEU A 35 15.24 -11.83 -9.25
C LEU A 35 16.35 -11.96 -10.30
N LEU A 36 17.48 -11.27 -10.10
CA LEU A 36 18.62 -11.32 -11.01
C LEU A 36 19.32 -12.69 -11.05
N ASP A 37 19.26 -13.48 -9.97
CA ASP A 37 19.80 -14.84 -9.96
C ASP A 37 18.86 -15.87 -10.63
N ASN A 38 17.58 -15.54 -10.84
CA ASN A 38 16.58 -16.44 -11.40
C ASN A 38 16.09 -16.03 -12.79
N ILE A 39 16.36 -14.80 -13.21
CA ILE A 39 15.90 -14.23 -14.47
C ILE A 39 17.11 -13.59 -15.14
N PRO A 40 17.40 -13.90 -16.42
CA PRO A 40 18.48 -13.26 -17.13
C PRO A 40 18.32 -11.73 -17.11
N SER A 41 19.38 -11.02 -16.75
CA SER A 41 19.34 -9.57 -16.54
C SER A 41 18.91 -8.79 -17.78
N GLU A 42 19.23 -9.31 -18.96
CA GLU A 42 18.86 -8.78 -20.27
C GLU A 42 17.36 -8.83 -20.56
N GLU A 43 16.61 -9.64 -19.81
CA GLU A 43 15.15 -9.72 -19.92
C GLU A 43 14.45 -8.71 -19.02
N ILE A 44 15.13 -8.27 -17.96
CA ILE A 44 14.62 -7.29 -17.01
C ILE A 44 15.00 -5.90 -17.50
N ARG A 45 14.00 -5.13 -17.92
CA ARG A 45 14.16 -3.71 -18.26
C ARG A 45 14.49 -2.87 -17.03
N ALA A 46 13.74 -3.08 -15.94
CA ALA A 46 13.96 -2.37 -14.69
C ALA A 46 13.31 -3.04 -13.48
N ILE A 47 13.83 -2.72 -12.29
CA ILE A 47 13.21 -3.03 -11.00
C ILE A 47 13.08 -1.74 -10.21
N TYR A 48 11.89 -1.45 -9.70
CA TYR A 48 11.59 -0.23 -8.96
C TYR A 48 11.07 -0.53 -7.56
N LEU A 49 11.50 0.28 -6.60
CA LEU A 49 10.88 0.37 -5.28
C LEU A 49 9.84 1.48 -5.25
N LYS A 50 8.65 1.20 -4.72
CA LYS A 50 7.54 2.15 -4.62
C LYS A 50 6.87 2.08 -3.24
N GLY A 51 5.83 2.89 -3.08
CA GLY A 51 4.93 2.82 -1.94
C GLY A 51 5.44 3.58 -0.71
N SER A 52 4.81 3.31 0.43
CA SER A 52 5.06 4.03 1.69
C SER A 52 6.49 3.91 2.21
N VAL A 53 7.24 2.87 1.82
CA VAL A 53 8.60 2.63 2.30
C VAL A 53 9.60 3.70 1.82
N LYS A 54 9.34 4.33 0.66
CA LYS A 54 10.20 5.34 0.06
C LYS A 54 9.92 6.74 0.60
N LYS A 55 8.73 6.94 1.16
CA LYS A 55 8.29 8.24 1.69
C LYS A 55 8.96 8.53 3.02
N ARG A 56 9.00 9.81 3.39
CA ARG A 56 9.42 10.24 4.73
C ARG A 56 8.41 9.70 5.76
N TRP A 57 8.89 9.27 6.93
CA TRP A 57 8.04 8.79 8.02
C TRP A 57 8.08 9.83 9.13
N ASP A 58 7.09 10.73 9.13
CA ASP A 58 6.96 11.78 10.14
C ASP A 58 6.36 11.24 11.43
N THR A 59 5.44 10.28 11.33
CA THR A 59 4.78 9.66 12.48
C THR A 59 4.65 8.15 12.29
N PRO A 60 4.33 7.39 13.36
CA PRO A 60 4.15 5.94 13.28
C PRO A 60 3.15 5.46 12.23
N ILE A 61 2.15 6.24 11.83
CA ILE A 61 1.20 5.78 10.79
C ILE A 61 1.85 5.66 9.41
N ASP A 62 2.95 6.39 9.14
CA ASP A 62 3.60 6.43 7.83
C ASP A 62 4.23 5.09 7.43
N TYR A 63 4.61 4.28 8.41
CA TYR A 63 5.02 2.90 8.22
C TYR A 63 4.63 2.04 9.41
N VAL A 64 3.84 1.01 9.12
CA VAL A 64 3.38 0.05 10.12
C VAL A 64 3.83 -1.34 9.68
N PRO A 65 4.65 -2.03 10.49
CA PRO A 65 4.98 -3.43 10.29
C PRO A 65 3.74 -4.27 10.01
N GLU A 66 3.88 -5.20 9.08
CA GLU A 66 2.82 -6.07 8.61
C GLU A 66 1.60 -5.38 7.96
N ALA A 67 1.42 -4.05 8.01
CA ALA A 67 0.35 -3.33 7.30
C ALA A 67 0.86 -2.61 6.04
N SER A 68 2.12 -2.20 6.06
CA SER A 68 2.77 -1.50 4.95
C SER A 68 3.52 -2.50 4.07
N ASP A 69 3.18 -2.51 2.79
CA ASP A 69 3.83 -3.36 1.81
C ASP A 69 5.13 -2.72 1.28
N LEU A 70 6.07 -3.59 0.88
CA LEU A 70 7.26 -3.28 0.12
C LEU A 70 6.93 -3.50 -1.36
N ASP A 71 6.41 -2.45 -2.01
CA ASP A 71 5.99 -2.50 -3.41
C ASP A 71 7.21 -2.52 -4.34
N VAL A 72 7.45 -3.67 -4.97
CA VAL A 72 8.52 -3.84 -5.97
C VAL A 72 7.89 -4.04 -7.33
N HIS A 73 8.11 -3.12 -8.25
CA HIS A 73 7.67 -3.26 -9.64
C HIS A 73 8.79 -3.86 -10.47
N VAL A 74 8.50 -4.92 -11.22
CA VAL A 74 9.43 -5.53 -12.18
C VAL A 74 8.91 -5.25 -13.58
N TRP A 75 9.75 -4.71 -14.44
CA TRP A 75 9.43 -4.39 -15.83
C TRP A 75 10.32 -5.22 -16.74
N PHE A 76 9.70 -6.00 -17.63
CA PHE A 76 10.40 -6.84 -18.60
C PHE A 76 10.48 -6.16 -19.97
N HIS A 77 11.49 -6.53 -20.75
CA HIS A 77 11.57 -6.13 -22.16
C HIS A 77 10.50 -6.82 -23.01
N ASP A 78 10.26 -8.12 -22.76
CA ASP A 78 9.25 -8.94 -23.43
C ASP A 78 8.03 -9.17 -22.52
N ASP A 79 6.83 -8.97 -23.09
CA ASP A 79 5.55 -9.18 -22.42
C ASP A 79 5.23 -10.67 -22.22
N GLU A 80 5.80 -11.57 -23.03
CA GLU A 80 5.51 -13.02 -22.94
C GLU A 80 6.20 -13.69 -21.74
N LEU A 81 7.32 -13.13 -21.26
CA LEU A 81 8.08 -13.66 -20.11
C LEU A 81 7.34 -13.57 -18.78
N GLU A 82 6.39 -12.66 -18.66
CA GLU A 82 5.51 -12.58 -17.48
C GLU A 82 4.79 -13.91 -17.24
N SER A 83 4.29 -14.54 -18.32
CA SER A 83 3.48 -15.75 -18.21
C SER A 83 4.30 -16.97 -17.81
N SER A 84 5.59 -17.02 -18.14
CA SER A 84 6.45 -18.16 -17.82
C SER A 84 7.02 -18.12 -16.41
N LEU A 85 7.34 -16.92 -15.88
CA LEU A 85 7.97 -16.77 -14.57
C LEU A 85 7.02 -17.00 -13.39
N PHE A 86 5.73 -16.71 -13.57
CA PHE A 86 4.74 -16.75 -12.49
C PHE A 86 3.68 -17.85 -12.64
N SER A 87 3.76 -18.68 -13.68
CA SER A 87 2.84 -19.82 -13.87
C SER A 87 3.29 -21.11 -13.18
N ASP A 88 4.55 -21.20 -12.76
CA ASP A 88 5.11 -22.35 -12.04
C ASP A 88 5.14 -22.10 -10.52
N LEU A 89 4.38 -22.90 -9.79
CA LEU A 89 4.28 -22.84 -8.33
C LEU A 89 5.61 -23.19 -7.64
N ASP A 90 6.37 -24.15 -8.17
CA ASP A 90 7.64 -24.56 -7.57
C ASP A 90 8.70 -23.46 -7.72
N GLN A 91 8.71 -22.81 -8.88
CA GLN A 91 9.54 -21.62 -9.10
C GLN A 91 9.14 -20.47 -8.17
N ALA A 92 7.84 -20.23 -7.98
CA ALA A 92 7.37 -19.21 -7.04
C ALA A 92 7.81 -19.50 -5.59
N PHE A 93 7.71 -20.74 -5.13
CA PHE A 93 8.22 -21.14 -3.81
C PHE A 93 9.73 -21.02 -3.69
N LYS A 94 10.47 -21.36 -4.75
CA LYS A 94 11.93 -21.19 -4.80
C LYS A 94 12.30 -19.72 -4.64
N VAL A 95 11.71 -18.83 -5.43
CA VAL A 95 11.96 -17.38 -5.34
C VAL A 95 11.61 -16.85 -3.95
N GLN A 96 10.43 -17.19 -3.42
CA GLN A 96 10.00 -16.77 -2.09
C GLN A 96 11.00 -17.22 -0.99
N ARG A 97 11.41 -18.48 -1.02
CA ARG A 97 12.38 -19.03 -0.07
C ARG A 97 13.72 -18.32 -0.18
N ASP A 98 14.21 -18.16 -1.39
CA ASP A 98 15.54 -17.59 -1.65
C ASP A 98 15.59 -16.10 -1.21
N ILE A 99 14.50 -15.32 -1.39
CA ILE A 99 14.35 -13.97 -0.81
C ILE A 99 14.49 -14.03 0.72
N GLY A 100 13.74 -14.91 1.38
CA GLY A 100 13.75 -15.03 2.84
C GLY A 100 15.12 -15.44 3.41
N VAL A 101 15.86 -16.31 2.71
CA VAL A 101 17.23 -16.70 3.08
C VAL A 101 18.19 -15.50 2.95
N ARG A 102 18.15 -14.78 1.82
CA ARG A 102 19.01 -13.61 1.61
C ARG A 102 18.72 -12.50 2.61
N PHE A 103 17.44 -12.21 2.85
CA PHE A 103 17.03 -11.23 3.86
C PHE A 103 17.58 -11.57 5.24
N ARG A 104 17.37 -12.80 5.72
CA ARG A 104 17.88 -13.22 7.05
C ARG A 104 19.40 -13.23 7.16
N ARG A 105 20.12 -13.42 6.05
CA ARG A 105 21.58 -13.28 6.02
C ARG A 105 22.01 -11.83 6.21
N LYS A 106 21.30 -10.88 5.59
CA LYS A 106 21.58 -9.43 5.70
C LYS A 106 21.09 -8.85 7.04
N CYS A 107 19.97 -9.34 7.54
CA CYS A 107 19.38 -8.93 8.81
C CYS A 107 19.09 -10.16 9.70
N PRO A 108 20.04 -10.60 10.53
CA PRO A 108 19.88 -11.81 11.34
C PRO A 108 18.86 -11.70 12.47
N GLN A 109 18.58 -10.48 12.94
CA GLN A 109 17.67 -10.20 14.06
C GLN A 109 16.72 -9.04 13.70
N PRO A 110 15.85 -9.25 12.70
CA PRO A 110 14.91 -8.21 12.31
C PRO A 110 13.82 -8.04 13.38
N ILE A 111 13.32 -6.83 13.55
CA ILE A 111 12.11 -6.53 14.33
C ILE A 111 10.91 -7.19 13.63
N HIS A 112 10.84 -7.10 12.31
CA HIS A 112 9.84 -7.79 11.53
C HIS A 112 10.36 -8.21 10.16
N THR A 113 9.61 -9.07 9.47
CA THR A 113 9.86 -9.34 8.05
C THR A 113 9.03 -8.36 7.22
N PRO A 114 9.62 -7.41 6.47
CA PRO A 114 8.87 -6.55 5.56
C PRO A 114 8.07 -7.40 4.57
N ARG A 115 6.87 -6.96 4.21
CA ARG A 115 5.96 -7.72 3.33
C ARG A 115 6.26 -7.40 1.86
N PRO A 116 6.87 -8.31 1.08
CA PRO A 116 7.07 -8.06 -0.34
C PRO A 116 5.72 -8.05 -1.07
N GLN A 117 5.55 -7.07 -1.96
CA GLN A 117 4.51 -7.05 -2.96
C GLN A 117 5.17 -6.83 -4.32
N ILE A 118 5.52 -7.94 -4.97
CA ILE A 118 6.13 -7.93 -6.30
C ILE A 118 5.01 -7.81 -7.33
N MET A 119 5.05 -6.76 -8.15
CA MET A 119 4.07 -6.46 -9.18
C MET A 119 4.76 -6.39 -10.54
N ILE A 120 4.11 -6.92 -11.56
CA ILE A 120 4.65 -6.87 -12.93
C ILE A 120 4.11 -5.63 -13.63
N LEU A 121 5.02 -4.71 -13.94
CA LEU A 121 4.67 -3.42 -14.51
C LEU A 121 4.05 -3.58 -15.90
N ASN A 122 4.46 -4.58 -16.69
CA ASN A 122 3.84 -4.92 -17.98
C ASN A 122 2.33 -5.16 -17.81
N THR A 123 1.92 -5.96 -16.81
CA THR A 123 0.49 -6.20 -16.51
C THR A 123 -0.24 -4.92 -16.13
N LEU A 124 0.38 -4.09 -15.28
CA LEU A 124 -0.23 -2.84 -14.82
C LEU A 124 -0.42 -1.86 -15.97
N LEU A 125 0.57 -1.73 -16.85
CA LEU A 125 0.53 -0.89 -18.05
C LEU A 125 -0.61 -1.23 -19.00
N ARG A 126 -1.05 -2.50 -19.04
CA ARG A 126 -2.17 -2.95 -19.86
C ARG A 126 -3.54 -2.76 -19.20
N ARG A 127 -3.60 -2.38 -17.92
CA ARG A 127 -4.88 -2.16 -17.23
C ARG A 127 -5.50 -0.84 -17.68
N PRO A 128 -6.77 -0.83 -18.15
CA PRO A 128 -7.49 0.41 -18.42
C PRO A 128 -7.48 1.33 -17.20
N GLY A 129 -7.20 2.62 -17.40
CA GLY A 129 -7.17 3.60 -16.31
C GLY A 129 -5.93 3.53 -15.40
N TYR A 130 -5.00 2.60 -15.61
CA TYR A 130 -3.74 2.61 -14.87
C TYR A 130 -2.93 3.86 -15.19
N MET A 131 -2.39 4.48 -14.14
CA MET A 131 -1.49 5.60 -14.24
C MET A 131 -0.20 5.29 -13.49
N HIS A 132 0.91 5.69 -14.10
CA HIS A 132 2.16 5.75 -13.36
C HIS A 132 1.99 6.67 -12.15
N SER A 133 2.57 6.26 -11.03
CA SER A 133 2.76 7.20 -9.93
C SER A 133 3.84 8.22 -10.31
N PRO A 134 3.94 9.33 -9.58
CA PRO A 134 5.00 10.32 -9.79
C PRO A 134 6.39 9.67 -9.84
N PRO A 135 7.33 10.08 -10.72
CA PRO A 135 8.69 9.53 -10.73
C PRO A 135 9.37 9.66 -9.36
N ASP A 136 9.14 10.79 -8.68
CA ASP A 136 9.64 11.04 -7.32
C ASP A 136 8.98 10.17 -6.23
N SER A 137 8.02 9.31 -6.58
CA SER A 137 7.47 8.29 -5.67
C SER A 137 8.08 6.89 -5.88
N ALA A 138 8.98 6.75 -6.86
CA ALA A 138 9.71 5.53 -7.14
C ALA A 138 11.22 5.71 -6.90
N SER A 139 11.92 4.59 -6.73
CA SER A 139 13.38 4.51 -6.76
C SER A 139 13.79 3.38 -7.70
N VAL A 140 14.74 3.65 -8.59
CA VAL A 140 15.31 2.63 -9.48
C VAL A 140 16.25 1.77 -8.65
N LEU A 141 15.95 0.47 -8.55
CA LEU A 141 16.82 -0.52 -7.93
C LEU A 141 17.74 -1.19 -8.97
N PHE A 142 17.27 -1.29 -10.21
CA PHE A 142 18.00 -1.87 -11.34
C PHE A 142 17.42 -1.37 -12.67
N GLY A 143 18.26 -1.20 -13.69
CA GLY A 143 17.84 -0.96 -15.08
C GLY A 143 17.49 0.50 -15.40
N GLU A 144 16.49 0.69 -16.27
CA GLU A 144 16.06 1.98 -16.80
C GLU A 144 15.33 2.89 -15.78
N ASP A 145 15.24 4.20 -16.08
CA ASP A 145 14.49 5.17 -15.30
C ASP A 145 12.99 4.84 -15.22
N TYR A 146 12.33 5.31 -14.15
CA TYR A 146 10.88 5.10 -13.99
C TYR A 146 10.10 5.89 -15.06
N PRO A 147 9.13 5.27 -15.76
CA PRO A 147 8.36 5.96 -16.79
C PRO A 147 7.58 7.16 -16.24
N VAL A 148 7.49 8.22 -17.05
CA VAL A 148 6.81 9.47 -16.69
C VAL A 148 5.29 9.27 -16.77
N ALA A 149 4.58 9.77 -15.75
CA ALA A 149 3.13 9.75 -15.71
C ALA A 149 2.52 10.80 -16.66
N HIS A 150 1.49 10.39 -17.40
CA HIS A 150 0.68 11.27 -18.25
C HIS A 150 -0.76 11.30 -17.74
N TYR A 151 -1.23 12.47 -17.30
CA TYR A 151 -2.58 12.68 -16.73
C TYR A 151 -3.54 13.36 -17.72
N SER A 152 -3.38 13.12 -19.02
CA SER A 152 -4.12 13.86 -20.07
C SER A 152 -5.62 13.51 -20.16
N ALA A 153 -6.09 12.47 -19.48
CA ALA A 153 -7.47 11.99 -19.50
C ALA A 153 -8.12 12.07 -18.10
N ALA A 154 -8.04 13.24 -17.45
CA ALA A 154 -8.42 13.43 -16.04
C ALA A 154 -9.83 12.89 -15.72
N ASP A 155 -10.85 13.23 -16.52
CA ASP A 155 -12.24 12.81 -16.28
C ASP A 155 -12.42 11.28 -16.36
N GLU A 156 -11.76 10.62 -17.33
CA GLU A 156 -11.82 9.16 -17.48
C GLU A 156 -11.13 8.47 -16.30
N ILE A 157 -9.98 9.00 -15.89
CA ILE A 157 -9.23 8.55 -14.72
C ILE A 157 -10.05 8.67 -13.45
N GLU A 158 -10.70 9.82 -13.23
CA GLU A 158 -11.54 10.06 -12.06
C GLU A 158 -12.75 9.13 -12.04
N ARG A 159 -13.39 8.94 -13.19
CA ARG A 159 -14.49 7.98 -13.35
C ARG A 159 -14.04 6.56 -13.03
N HIS A 160 -12.87 6.15 -13.50
CA HIS A 160 -12.30 4.83 -13.18
C HIS A 160 -12.07 4.66 -11.68
N LYS A 161 -11.48 5.64 -11.02
CA LYS A 161 -11.26 5.63 -9.55
C LYS A 161 -12.56 5.57 -8.76
N CYS A 162 -13.57 6.32 -9.19
CA CYS A 162 -14.89 6.26 -8.57
C CYS A 162 -15.49 4.86 -8.72
N ASN A 163 -15.41 4.27 -9.92
CA ASN A 163 -15.87 2.91 -10.16
C ASN A 163 -15.12 1.87 -9.31
N ASP A 164 -13.80 2.00 -9.16
CA ASP A 164 -13.00 1.15 -8.29
C ASP A 164 -13.46 1.25 -6.84
N MET A 165 -13.67 2.47 -6.31
CA MET A 165 -14.20 2.67 -4.97
C MET A 165 -15.62 2.12 -4.79
N LEU A 166 -16.47 2.24 -5.81
CA LEU A 166 -17.80 1.63 -5.78
C LEU A 166 -17.73 0.10 -5.80
N ALA A 167 -16.78 -0.49 -6.53
CA ALA A 167 -16.56 -1.94 -6.49
C ALA A 167 -16.07 -2.42 -5.11
N LEU A 168 -15.44 -1.56 -4.30
CA LEU A 168 -15.11 -1.86 -2.90
C LEU A 168 -16.38 -1.96 -2.03
N ALA A 169 -17.48 -1.29 -2.38
CA ALA A 169 -18.72 -1.32 -1.60
C ALA A 169 -19.28 -2.73 -1.47
N ASP A 170 -19.31 -3.48 -2.57
CA ASP A 170 -19.76 -4.87 -2.60
C ASP A 170 -18.93 -5.79 -1.69
N ILE A 171 -17.66 -5.44 -1.49
CA ILE A 171 -16.75 -6.16 -0.59
C ILE A 171 -17.05 -5.79 0.85
N VAL A 172 -17.25 -4.50 1.14
CA VAL A 172 -17.59 -3.99 2.47
C VAL A 172 -18.92 -4.60 2.96
N ASP A 173 -19.94 -4.65 2.11
CA ASP A 173 -21.26 -5.17 2.47
C ASP A 173 -21.22 -6.69 2.75
N ARG A 174 -20.21 -7.40 2.22
CA ARG A 174 -19.96 -8.83 2.50
C ARG A 174 -19.05 -9.08 3.71
N TYR A 175 -18.36 -8.05 4.20
CA TYR A 175 -17.37 -8.22 5.27
C TYR A 175 -17.94 -8.68 6.61
N PRO A 176 -19.15 -8.27 7.05
CA PRO A 176 -19.76 -8.82 8.26
C PRO A 176 -19.86 -10.35 8.24
N TYR A 177 -20.22 -10.95 7.10
CA TYR A 177 -20.26 -12.41 6.94
C TYR A 177 -18.87 -13.04 7.04
N ARG A 178 -17.83 -12.34 6.55
CA ARG A 178 -16.44 -12.80 6.65
C ARG A 178 -15.88 -12.69 8.07
N VAL A 179 -16.38 -11.77 8.87
CA VAL A 179 -15.94 -11.61 10.28
C VAL A 179 -16.68 -12.59 11.17
N PHE A 180 -17.97 -12.84 10.91
CA PHE A 180 -18.83 -13.66 11.75
C PHE A 180 -18.29 -15.08 12.01
N ASP A 181 -17.69 -15.71 11.00
CA ASP A 181 -17.19 -17.09 11.04
C ASP A 181 -15.68 -17.21 11.31
N ARG A 182 -14.97 -16.09 11.55
CA ARG A 182 -13.52 -16.05 11.75
C ARG A 182 -13.18 -15.61 13.18
N PRO A 183 -13.06 -16.55 14.14
CA PRO A 183 -12.61 -16.21 15.47
C PRO A 183 -11.10 -15.91 15.50
N ASP A 184 -10.72 -14.99 16.39
CA ASP A 184 -9.36 -14.74 16.86
C ASP A 184 -8.32 -14.62 15.73
N LYS A 185 -7.35 -15.56 15.67
CA LYS A 185 -6.26 -15.58 14.70
C LYS A 185 -6.71 -15.55 13.24
N HIS A 186 -7.92 -16.00 12.93
CA HIS A 186 -8.45 -16.00 11.57
C HIS A 186 -8.87 -14.60 11.10
N LEU A 187 -9.07 -13.65 12.03
CA LEU A 187 -9.28 -12.25 11.64
C LEU A 187 -8.03 -11.62 11.03
N ALA A 188 -6.83 -12.07 11.44
CA ALA A 188 -5.57 -11.56 10.89
C ALA A 188 -5.45 -11.80 9.38
N GLU A 189 -6.03 -12.89 8.87
CA GLU A 189 -6.07 -13.23 7.44
C GLU A 189 -6.82 -12.16 6.61
N LEU A 190 -7.80 -11.47 7.21
CA LEU A 190 -8.57 -10.42 6.57
C LEU A 190 -7.78 -9.12 6.43
N LEU A 191 -6.82 -8.88 7.33
CA LEU A 191 -6.13 -7.58 7.45
C LEU A 191 -5.26 -7.29 6.22
N ARG A 192 -4.70 -8.33 5.59
CA ARG A 192 -3.92 -8.18 4.36
C ARG A 192 -4.77 -7.65 3.21
N ASP A 193 -5.95 -8.23 2.99
CA ASP A 193 -6.90 -7.79 1.95
C ASP A 193 -7.38 -6.35 2.18
N LEU A 194 -7.56 -5.95 3.45
CA LEU A 194 -7.93 -4.57 3.79
C LEU A 194 -6.80 -3.57 3.56
N SER A 195 -5.53 -3.94 3.82
CA SER A 195 -4.39 -3.01 3.74
C SER A 195 -4.24 -2.38 2.35
N PHE A 196 -4.36 -3.21 1.31
CA PHE A 196 -4.29 -2.79 -0.09
C PHE A 196 -5.46 -1.87 -0.48
N ARG A 197 -6.62 -2.02 0.17
CA ARG A 197 -7.84 -1.24 -0.13
C ARG A 197 -7.89 0.08 0.60
N VAL A 198 -7.44 0.11 1.86
CA VAL A 198 -7.47 1.31 2.70
C VAL A 198 -6.41 2.32 2.29
N SER A 199 -5.16 1.87 2.09
CA SER A 199 -4.01 2.75 1.83
C SER A 199 -4.19 3.76 0.68
N PRO A 200 -4.82 3.42 -0.47
CA PRO A 200 -5.00 4.39 -1.54
C PRO A 200 -6.19 5.36 -1.34
N ILE A 201 -7.09 5.14 -0.37
CA ILE A 201 -8.33 5.92 -0.24
C ILE A 201 -8.06 7.40 0.04
N GLY A 202 -7.15 7.71 0.96
CA GLY A 202 -6.81 9.10 1.28
C GLY A 202 -6.35 9.89 0.04
N PRO A 203 -5.28 9.45 -0.65
CA PRO A 203 -4.82 10.08 -1.89
C PRO A 203 -5.89 10.17 -2.99
N ILE A 204 -6.74 9.14 -3.15
CA ILE A 204 -7.82 9.16 -4.14
C ILE A 204 -8.83 10.26 -3.81
N ILE A 205 -9.29 10.35 -2.56
CA ILE A 205 -10.28 11.36 -2.15
C ILE A 205 -9.71 12.77 -2.27
N LEU A 206 -8.45 12.98 -1.88
CA LEU A 206 -7.77 14.26 -2.08
C LEU A 206 -7.69 14.65 -3.56
N GLN A 207 -7.40 13.70 -4.44
CA GLN A 207 -7.40 13.96 -5.87
C GLN A 207 -8.79 14.33 -6.40
N LEU A 208 -9.84 13.63 -5.98
CA LEU A 208 -11.23 13.96 -6.36
C LEU A 208 -11.67 15.33 -5.82
N ALA A 209 -11.09 15.76 -4.70
CA ALA A 209 -11.26 17.12 -4.17
C ALA A 209 -10.48 18.20 -4.95
N GLY A 210 -9.83 17.83 -6.06
CA GLY A 210 -9.14 18.75 -6.96
C GLY A 210 -7.67 19.01 -6.62
N LEU A 211 -7.07 18.26 -5.69
CA LEU A 211 -5.64 18.36 -5.43
C LEU A 211 -4.84 17.70 -6.56
N ASP A 212 -3.68 18.29 -6.86
CA ASP A 212 -2.79 17.80 -7.91
C ASP A 212 -2.38 16.34 -7.67
N PRO A 213 -2.59 15.44 -8.66
CA PRO A 213 -2.23 14.02 -8.55
C PRO A 213 -0.76 13.82 -8.17
N MET A 214 0.15 14.61 -8.74
CA MET A 214 1.57 14.44 -8.48
C MET A 214 1.92 14.68 -7.01
N THR A 215 1.27 15.68 -6.42
CA THR A 215 1.42 16.04 -5.03
C THR A 215 0.81 14.96 -4.12
N VAL A 216 -0.47 14.60 -4.29
CA VAL A 216 -1.17 13.69 -3.36
C VAL A 216 -0.58 12.28 -3.34
N TRP A 217 -0.10 11.77 -4.47
CA TRP A 217 0.53 10.44 -4.53
C TRP A 217 1.95 10.43 -3.93
N SER A 218 2.57 11.60 -3.77
CA SER A 218 3.88 11.76 -3.11
C SER A 218 3.76 11.91 -1.58
N MET A 219 2.61 12.35 -1.08
CA MET A 219 2.36 12.54 0.36
C MET A 219 2.49 11.25 1.18
N ASN A 220 3.10 11.32 2.37
CA ASN A 220 3.00 10.26 3.37
C ASN A 220 1.61 10.27 4.06
N ARG A 221 1.36 9.32 4.98
CA ARG A 221 0.04 9.20 5.62
C ARG A 221 -0.23 10.33 6.61
N THR A 222 0.81 10.87 7.25
CA THR A 222 0.73 12.09 8.07
C THR A 222 0.22 13.27 7.25
N GLU A 223 0.82 13.52 6.09
CA GLU A 223 0.44 14.59 5.16
C GLU A 223 -0.96 14.37 4.58
N VAL A 224 -1.27 13.13 4.16
CA VAL A 224 -2.62 12.76 3.71
C VAL A 224 -3.66 13.04 4.78
N THR A 225 -3.39 12.68 6.04
CA THR A 225 -4.33 12.91 7.16
C THR A 225 -4.62 14.39 7.32
N ARG A 226 -3.58 15.25 7.33
CA ARG A 226 -3.73 16.70 7.44
C ARG A 226 -4.51 17.28 6.26
N ALA A 227 -4.17 16.87 5.04
CA ALA A 227 -4.85 17.33 3.85
C ALA A 227 -6.33 16.91 3.84
N LEU A 228 -6.68 15.74 4.37
CA LEU A 228 -8.07 15.31 4.53
C LEU A 228 -8.82 16.20 5.52
N GLU A 229 -8.18 16.58 6.65
CA GLU A 229 -8.77 17.55 7.58
C GLU A 229 -9.01 18.91 6.92
N ASP A 230 -8.06 19.39 6.12
CA ASP A 230 -8.13 20.69 5.46
C ASP A 230 -9.30 20.79 4.46
N ILE A 231 -9.67 19.68 3.81
CA ILE A 231 -10.85 19.62 2.92
C ILE A 231 -12.16 19.26 3.67
N GLY A 232 -12.13 19.18 5.00
CA GLY A 232 -13.31 18.89 5.83
C GLY A 232 -13.64 17.40 6.00
N GLU A 233 -12.76 16.49 5.58
CA GLU A 233 -12.92 15.03 5.71
C GLU A 233 -12.37 14.51 7.06
N ARG A 234 -12.73 15.17 8.16
CA ARG A 234 -12.18 14.85 9.49
C ARG A 234 -12.50 13.42 9.94
N ASP A 235 -13.75 12.97 9.83
CA ASP A 235 -14.16 11.62 10.26
C ASP A 235 -13.40 10.53 9.49
N LEU A 236 -13.12 10.79 8.21
CA LEU A 236 -12.27 9.91 7.40
C LEU A 236 -10.83 9.91 7.91
N ALA A 237 -10.26 11.09 8.16
CA ALA A 237 -8.91 11.21 8.69
C ALA A 237 -8.77 10.48 10.04
N GLU A 238 -9.74 10.60 10.95
CA GLU A 238 -9.74 9.91 12.25
C GLU A 238 -9.80 8.38 12.08
N THR A 239 -10.68 7.88 11.21
CA THR A 239 -10.79 6.43 10.96
C THR A 239 -9.59 5.88 10.20
N TYR A 240 -8.99 6.67 9.31
CA TYR A 240 -7.76 6.33 8.59
C TYR A 240 -6.56 6.22 9.53
N VAL A 241 -6.39 7.17 10.46
CA VAL A 241 -5.39 7.11 11.52
C VAL A 241 -5.64 5.91 12.44
N GLY A 242 -6.90 5.73 12.87
CA GLY A 242 -7.31 4.62 13.74
C GLY A 242 -6.96 3.25 13.16
N TYR A 243 -7.09 3.09 11.84
CA TYR A 243 -6.67 1.87 11.14
C TYR A 243 -5.19 1.54 11.38
N PHE A 244 -4.28 2.49 11.14
CA PHE A 244 -2.84 2.25 11.27
C PHE A 244 -2.38 2.12 12.73
N LEU A 245 -2.97 2.90 13.64
CA LEU A 245 -2.62 2.80 15.07
C LEU A 245 -3.12 1.49 15.70
N ALA A 246 -4.29 1.00 15.30
CA ALA A 246 -4.76 -0.32 15.73
C ALA A 246 -3.85 -1.44 15.21
N ARG A 247 -3.32 -1.31 13.98
CA ARG A 247 -2.32 -2.25 13.43
C ARG A 247 -1.01 -2.23 14.25
N TRP A 248 -0.54 -1.06 14.66
CA TRP A 248 0.61 -0.94 15.56
C TRP A 248 0.36 -1.62 16.90
N ARG A 249 -0.80 -1.36 17.53
CA ARG A 249 -1.18 -1.97 18.82
C ARG A 249 -1.15 -3.50 18.74
N TRP A 250 -1.69 -4.06 17.66
CA TRP A 250 -1.66 -5.49 17.41
C TRP A 250 -0.23 -6.01 17.22
N PHE A 251 0.59 -5.35 16.40
CA PHE A 251 1.98 -5.75 16.16
C PHE A 251 2.83 -5.72 17.45
N LEU A 252 2.75 -4.63 18.23
CA LEU A 252 3.51 -4.46 19.47
C LEU A 252 3.09 -5.46 20.55
N SER A 253 1.85 -5.93 20.51
CA SER A 253 1.37 -7.01 21.37
C SER A 253 1.82 -8.41 20.95
N ALA A 254 2.77 -8.53 20.00
CA ALA A 254 3.16 -9.81 19.39
C ALA A 254 1.95 -10.61 18.85
N SER A 255 0.98 -9.90 18.29
CA SER A 255 -0.29 -10.41 17.77
C SER A 255 -1.32 -10.90 18.81
N ASP A 256 -1.12 -10.63 20.11
CA ASP A 256 -2.03 -11.09 21.17
C ASP A 256 -3.27 -10.20 21.40
N ASP A 257 -3.21 -8.90 21.05
CA ASP A 257 -4.35 -7.98 21.20
C ASP A 257 -5.39 -8.19 20.08
N LEU A 258 -6.33 -9.09 20.33
CA LEU A 258 -7.43 -9.36 19.40
C LEU A 258 -8.40 -8.18 19.25
N GLU A 259 -8.51 -7.30 20.24
CA GLU A 259 -9.37 -6.12 20.10
C GLU A 259 -8.73 -5.12 19.13
N ALA A 260 -7.39 -5.01 19.09
CA ALA A 260 -6.68 -4.23 18.08
C ALA A 260 -6.98 -4.72 16.65
N VAL A 261 -7.12 -6.03 16.47
CA VAL A 261 -7.55 -6.60 15.18
C VAL A 261 -8.98 -6.18 14.84
N ARG A 262 -9.90 -6.26 15.80
CA ARG A 262 -11.31 -5.84 15.58
C ARG A 262 -11.40 -4.35 15.28
N ASP A 263 -10.67 -3.51 16.01
CA ASP A 263 -10.57 -2.07 15.77
C ASP A 263 -10.03 -1.77 14.37
N THR A 264 -8.97 -2.47 13.96
CA THR A 264 -8.42 -2.37 12.61
C THR A 264 -9.50 -2.66 11.55
N VAL A 265 -10.26 -3.75 11.70
CA VAL A 265 -11.33 -4.11 10.75
C VAL A 265 -12.42 -3.03 10.74
N ARG A 266 -12.89 -2.57 11.90
CA ARG A 266 -13.91 -1.51 12.01
C ARG A 266 -13.45 -0.23 11.32
N SER A 267 -12.24 0.24 11.61
CA SER A 267 -11.65 1.43 10.98
C SER A 267 -11.50 1.26 9.47
N ALA A 268 -11.04 0.10 9.00
CA ALA A 268 -10.94 -0.17 7.57
C ALA A 268 -12.31 -0.08 6.87
N LEU A 269 -13.34 -0.72 7.43
CA LEU A 269 -14.68 -0.68 6.86
C LEU A 269 -15.26 0.73 6.87
N ALA A 270 -15.02 1.52 7.93
CA ALA A 270 -15.44 2.91 7.99
C ALA A 270 -14.80 3.76 6.87
N VAL A 271 -13.49 3.60 6.64
CA VAL A 271 -12.77 4.26 5.53
C VAL A 271 -13.38 3.88 4.18
N LEU A 272 -13.64 2.59 3.95
CA LEU A 272 -14.20 2.12 2.68
C LEU A 272 -15.66 2.54 2.47
N TYR A 273 -16.47 2.60 3.54
CA TYR A 273 -17.82 3.15 3.48
C TYR A 273 -17.80 4.63 3.10
N ARG A 274 -16.87 5.41 3.66
CA ARG A 274 -16.73 6.82 3.29
C ARG A 274 -16.28 6.98 1.84
N ALA A 275 -15.34 6.16 1.37
CA ALA A 275 -14.92 6.12 -0.03
C ALA A 275 -16.10 5.90 -1.00
N LYS A 276 -16.99 4.96 -0.68
CA LYS A 276 -18.24 4.73 -1.44
C LYS A 276 -19.11 5.99 -1.48
N SER A 277 -19.30 6.69 -0.36
CA SER A 277 -20.10 7.92 -0.31
C SER A 277 -19.50 9.03 -1.17
N VAL A 278 -18.18 9.24 -1.12
CA VAL A 278 -17.49 10.25 -1.92
C VAL A 278 -17.59 9.93 -3.41
N ALA A 279 -17.36 8.67 -3.80
CA ALA A 279 -17.47 8.23 -5.20
C ALA A 279 -18.85 8.50 -5.81
N ASN A 280 -19.92 8.18 -5.08
CA ASN A 280 -21.29 8.43 -5.54
C ASN A 280 -21.58 9.93 -5.73
N ALA A 281 -21.16 10.75 -4.76
CA ALA A 281 -21.35 12.19 -4.82
C ALA A 281 -20.59 12.81 -6.01
N HIS A 282 -19.34 12.39 -6.24
CA HIS A 282 -18.51 12.88 -7.35
C HIS A 282 -19.12 12.52 -8.72
N LEU A 283 -19.52 11.26 -8.91
CA LEU A 283 -20.13 10.82 -10.17
C LEU A 283 -21.44 11.57 -10.47
N SER A 284 -22.26 11.83 -9.45
CA SER A 284 -23.48 12.61 -9.62
C SER A 284 -23.21 14.05 -10.06
N GLN A 285 -22.10 14.65 -9.63
CA GLN A 285 -21.69 15.99 -10.06
C GLN A 285 -21.14 16.00 -11.50
N MET A 286 -20.49 14.91 -11.94
CA MET A 286 -20.01 14.80 -13.33
C MET A 286 -21.13 14.64 -14.36
N GLU A 287 -22.35 14.27 -13.93
CA GLU A 287 -23.51 14.07 -14.80
C GLU A 287 -24.39 15.33 -14.96
N THR A 288 -24.14 16.36 -14.15
CA THR A 288 -24.87 17.65 -14.17
C THR A 288 -24.14 18.72 -14.95
#